data_AF-A0A7S4HEQ4-F1
#
_entry.id   AF-A0A7S4HEQ4-F1
#
_cell.length_a   1.000
_cell.length_b   1.000
_cell.length_c   1.000
_cell.angle_alpha   90.00
_cell.angle_beta   90.00
_cell.angle_gamma   90.00
#
_symmetry.space_group_name_H-M   'P 1'
#
loop_
_entity.id
_entity.type
_entity.pdbx_description
1 polymer ?
#
loop_
_entity_poly.entity_id
_entity_poly.type
_entity_poly.pdbx_seq_one_letter_code
_entity_poly.pdbx_strand_id
1 'polypeptide(L)'
;MCQARDLRSAAVEKDARPRRRLTVRLYQLAFNRAKHEKPEQSRQGVLSRLLGRIDARKNPMFSLRRRSRPQRSVGNLGARIVQDAAARSSSVPTPIVPVGRAVPGVASIGSVNELTKEWLTSAFRYRGYLGPGGEVTSVKLRPLTEGLGALGDLLKVEVTLSGALPGAPTNFVAKFAPQGRTPIPRFLVRHTFMSETHFYFDFDVEQGGLPRPECYFALADASRRKLTFCLLIEDMAPARCVSRTAGCDDMDSLTSVMASLARLHARWWGHPKSAPLEWAPHPSDFAGAVGHVWRYLERAGLKALPACFGETYAPILDWAPLVLRRQRKIFRELFAEPLTLCHGDAHLDNIFFHERFSDGCALVDFGNMMFGQGLSDVAFFLATNVSVETRRQHENTVLRFYHMRLIEGGVDPDAYPFERCLRDYRFQLWRPFVALLTLTPGFARQKRLREGMFASSPSEADERLLTMYLQFNQRLVAALLDHKWIDLLLEPQPKDTAAPRAELALYSCIL
;
A
#
# COMPACT_ATOMS: atom_id res chain seq x y z
N MET A 1 25.17 45.56 -61.82
CA MET A 1 25.24 44.10 -62.02
C MET A 1 24.58 43.44 -60.81
N CYS A 2 23.50 42.69 -61.05
CA CYS A 2 22.79 41.65 -60.26
C CYS A 2 22.91 41.62 -58.71
N GLN A 3 21.91 41.25 -57.91
CA GLN A 3 20.45 41.06 -57.96
C GLN A 3 20.04 40.71 -56.51
N ALA A 4 18.82 41.05 -56.09
CA ALA A 4 18.25 40.72 -54.78
C ALA A 4 17.76 39.26 -54.68
N ARG A 5 17.79 38.64 -53.48
CA ARG A 5 16.64 37.96 -52.80
C ARG A 5 17.03 37.05 -51.60
N ASP A 6 16.31 37.29 -50.50
CA ASP A 6 15.59 36.37 -49.59
C ASP A 6 16.28 35.26 -48.76
N LEU A 7 16.38 35.56 -47.46
CA LEU A 7 15.83 34.84 -46.28
C LEU A 7 15.93 33.30 -46.22
N ARG A 8 16.82 32.80 -45.33
CA ARG A 8 16.62 31.59 -44.51
C ARG A 8 17.52 31.57 -43.25
N SER A 9 16.92 31.04 -42.17
CA SER A 9 17.46 30.51 -40.89
C SER A 9 18.14 31.44 -39.88
N ALA A 10 17.38 31.86 -38.87
CA ALA A 10 17.88 32.05 -37.50
C ALA A 10 16.77 31.67 -36.51
N ALA A 11 16.91 30.51 -35.86
CA ALA A 11 16.07 30.13 -34.72
C ALA A 11 16.79 30.56 -33.43
N VAL A 12 16.24 31.58 -32.77
CA VAL A 12 16.67 32.06 -31.46
C VAL A 12 15.88 31.34 -30.38
N GLU A 13 16.60 30.71 -29.46
CA GLU A 13 16.18 30.24 -28.14
C GLU A 13 15.29 31.26 -27.40
N LYS A 14 14.13 30.81 -26.92
CA LYS A 14 13.42 31.47 -25.80
C LYS A 14 12.86 30.45 -24.81
N ASP A 15 13.69 30.23 -23.79
CA ASP A 15 13.41 30.06 -22.37
C ASP A 15 11.96 29.82 -21.92
N ALA A 16 11.72 28.63 -21.34
CA ALA A 16 10.52 28.28 -20.58
C ALA A 16 10.91 27.73 -19.19
N ARG A 17 11.63 28.53 -18.38
CA ARG A 17 11.78 28.29 -16.93
C ARG A 17 11.24 29.47 -16.11
N PRO A 18 9.98 29.41 -15.66
CA PRO A 18 9.73 29.89 -14.29
C PRO A 18 8.68 29.12 -13.46
N ARG A 19 8.11 27.99 -13.89
CA ARG A 19 7.05 27.30 -13.10
C ARG A 19 7.53 26.33 -12.02
N ARG A 20 8.75 25.78 -12.09
CA ARG A 20 9.25 24.78 -11.12
C ARG A 20 9.88 25.35 -9.84
N ARG A 21 10.44 26.58 -9.88
CA ARG A 21 11.01 27.25 -8.69
C ARG A 21 9.94 27.78 -7.74
N LEU A 22 8.72 28.07 -8.21
CA LEU A 22 7.63 28.56 -7.37
C LEU A 22 7.09 27.48 -6.43
N THR A 23 6.98 26.23 -6.87
CA THR A 23 6.43 25.13 -6.06
C THR A 23 7.30 24.84 -4.84
N VAL A 24 8.63 24.77 -5.01
CA VAL A 24 9.57 24.51 -3.90
C VAL A 24 9.58 25.66 -2.88
N ARG A 25 9.51 26.93 -3.33
CA ARG A 25 9.38 28.09 -2.42
C ARG A 25 8.06 28.11 -1.66
N LEU A 26 6.96 27.66 -2.27
CA LEU A 26 5.65 27.59 -1.63
C LEU A 26 5.60 26.50 -0.53
N TYR A 27 6.25 25.35 -0.73
CA TYR A 27 6.38 24.32 0.32
C TYR A 27 7.25 24.78 1.49
N GLN A 28 8.38 25.46 1.23
CA GLN A 28 9.25 26.02 2.28
C GLN A 28 8.53 27.12 3.08
N LEU A 29 7.77 28.00 2.41
CA LEU A 29 7.02 29.08 3.05
C LEU A 29 5.80 28.57 3.83
N ALA A 30 5.09 27.56 3.33
CA ALA A 30 3.97 26.93 4.06
C ALA A 30 4.46 26.21 5.33
N PHE A 31 5.63 25.56 5.27
CA PHE A 31 6.23 24.88 6.41
C PHE A 31 6.79 25.86 7.46
N ASN A 32 7.37 26.99 7.03
CA ASN A 32 7.87 28.02 7.95
C ASN A 32 6.75 28.84 8.62
N ARG A 33 5.62 29.08 7.94
CA ARG A 33 4.45 29.76 8.54
C ARG A 33 3.74 28.93 9.60
N ALA A 34 3.68 27.61 9.41
CA ALA A 34 3.11 26.68 10.40
C ALA A 34 3.92 26.63 11.72
N LYS A 35 5.13 27.20 11.74
CA LYS A 35 6.01 27.24 12.92
C LYS A 35 5.76 28.44 13.84
N HIS A 36 5.02 29.48 13.41
CA HIS A 36 4.97 30.76 14.14
C HIS A 36 3.61 31.47 14.30
N GLU A 37 2.47 30.92 13.88
CA GLU A 37 1.18 31.62 14.04
C GLU A 37 0.23 30.88 15.01
N LYS A 38 -0.15 31.56 16.11
CA LYS A 38 -1.34 31.23 16.92
C LYS A 38 -2.61 31.59 16.11
N PRO A 39 -3.75 30.92 16.36
CA PRO A 39 -4.91 31.01 15.48
C PRO A 39 -5.77 32.22 15.85
N GLU A 40 -6.02 33.11 14.89
CA GLU A 40 -7.32 33.69 14.54
C GLU A 40 -7.14 35.01 13.78
N GLN A 41 -8.10 35.26 12.88
CA GLN A 41 -8.37 36.49 12.14
C GLN A 41 -7.69 36.73 10.78
N SER A 42 -8.58 36.81 9.80
CA SER A 42 -8.46 37.45 8.47
C SER A 42 -7.75 36.69 7.35
N ARG A 43 -8.52 35.94 6.53
CA ARG A 43 -8.26 35.80 5.08
C ARG A 43 -9.55 35.54 4.27
N GLN A 44 -10.48 36.49 4.30
CA GLN A 44 -11.53 36.61 3.27
C GLN A 44 -11.13 37.52 2.09
N GLY A 45 -9.99 38.22 2.15
CA GLY A 45 -9.63 39.23 1.13
C GLY A 45 -8.69 38.80 0.00
N VAL A 46 -8.12 37.57 0.02
CA VAL A 46 -7.01 37.21 -0.88
C VAL A 46 -7.38 36.15 -1.94
N LEU A 47 -8.41 35.33 -1.70
CA LEU A 47 -8.84 34.29 -2.66
C LEU A 47 -9.63 34.85 -3.86
N SER A 48 -10.25 36.04 -3.76
CA SER A 48 -11.07 36.59 -4.84
C SER A 48 -10.28 37.24 -5.99
N ARG A 49 -8.98 37.49 -5.81
CA ARG A 49 -8.13 38.10 -6.87
C ARG A 49 -7.33 37.10 -7.70
N LEU A 50 -7.39 35.80 -7.39
CA LEU A 50 -6.56 34.77 -8.03
C LEU A 50 -7.32 33.78 -8.93
N LEU A 51 -8.66 33.87 -9.00
CA LEU A 51 -9.50 32.93 -9.77
C LEU A 51 -10.32 33.58 -10.90
N GLY A 52 -10.03 34.82 -11.28
CA GLY A 52 -10.62 35.44 -12.47
C GLY A 52 -9.67 35.33 -13.66
N ARG A 53 -10.08 34.62 -14.71
CA ARG A 53 -9.48 34.45 -16.06
C ARG A 53 -8.72 33.14 -16.30
N ILE A 54 -9.45 32.06 -16.60
CA ILE A 54 -9.20 31.25 -17.81
C ILE A 54 -10.58 30.81 -18.32
N ASP A 55 -11.01 31.44 -19.41
CA ASP A 55 -12.24 31.14 -20.13
C ASP A 55 -11.96 30.07 -21.20
N ALA A 56 -13.00 29.33 -21.56
CA ALA A 56 -13.01 28.22 -22.48
C ALA A 56 -13.22 28.67 -23.95
N ARG A 57 -12.83 27.76 -24.86
CA ARG A 57 -13.22 27.60 -26.28
C ARG A 57 -12.24 28.10 -27.37
N LYS A 58 -11.87 27.12 -28.22
CA LYS A 58 -11.65 27.07 -29.70
C LYS A 58 -10.34 26.32 -30.02
N ASN A 59 -10.17 25.45 -31.02
CA ASN A 59 -10.98 24.58 -31.89
C ASN A 59 -9.98 23.52 -32.51
N PRO A 60 -10.22 22.75 -33.60
CA PRO A 60 -10.22 21.27 -33.64
C PRO A 60 -9.12 20.61 -34.54
N MET A 61 -9.24 19.28 -34.74
CA MET A 61 -8.63 18.39 -35.77
C MET A 61 -7.55 17.41 -35.30
N PHE A 62 -7.86 16.11 -35.28
CA PHE A 62 -7.34 15.13 -36.25
C PHE A 62 -8.10 13.81 -36.09
N SER A 63 -8.74 13.37 -37.17
CA SER A 63 -9.35 12.05 -37.31
C SER A 63 -8.41 11.16 -38.11
N LEU A 64 -8.19 9.92 -37.67
CA LEU A 64 -7.55 8.89 -38.50
C LEU A 64 -8.19 7.53 -38.22
N ARG A 65 -9.00 7.12 -39.21
CA ARG A 65 -9.55 5.77 -39.39
C ARG A 65 -8.42 4.75 -39.49
N ARG A 66 -8.55 3.59 -38.82
CA ARG A 66 -7.90 2.35 -39.27
C ARG A 66 -8.94 1.25 -39.46
N ARG A 67 -8.83 0.63 -40.64
CA ARG A 67 -9.72 -0.37 -41.23
C ARG A 67 -9.50 -1.73 -40.58
N SER A 68 -10.59 -2.44 -40.38
CA SER A 68 -10.68 -3.88 -40.10
C SER A 68 -10.56 -4.70 -41.40
N ARG A 69 -10.00 -5.91 -41.30
CA ARG A 69 -10.29 -7.05 -42.18
C ARG A 69 -10.14 -8.39 -41.41
N PRO A 70 -10.85 -9.45 -41.82
CA PRO A 70 -11.25 -10.57 -40.95
C PRO A 70 -10.38 -11.83 -41.16
N GLN A 71 -10.39 -12.74 -40.18
CA GLN A 71 -9.93 -14.11 -40.38
C GLN A 71 -10.92 -15.13 -39.79
N ARG A 72 -11.03 -16.26 -40.51
CA ARG A 72 -12.09 -17.25 -40.53
C ARG A 72 -12.05 -18.27 -39.37
N SER A 73 -13.22 -18.84 -39.15
CA SER A 73 -13.60 -19.95 -38.28
C SER A 73 -12.98 -21.32 -38.62
N VAL A 74 -12.58 -22.05 -37.59
CA VAL A 74 -12.56 -23.53 -37.45
C VAL A 74 -12.77 -23.74 -35.94
N GLY A 75 -13.85 -24.30 -35.41
CA GLY A 75 -14.42 -25.63 -35.60
C GLY A 75 -14.83 -26.12 -34.20
N ASN A 76 -16.14 -26.31 -33.99
CA ASN A 76 -16.79 -26.60 -32.71
C ASN A 76 -16.36 -27.96 -32.11
N LEU A 77 -15.74 -27.96 -30.93
CA LEU A 77 -15.80 -29.09 -29.99
C LEU A 77 -15.66 -28.70 -28.50
N GLY A 78 -15.71 -27.40 -28.15
CA GLY A 78 -15.66 -26.90 -26.77
C GLY A 78 -16.99 -26.37 -26.23
N ALA A 79 -18.04 -26.32 -27.06
CA ALA A 79 -19.27 -25.58 -26.75
C ALA A 79 -20.22 -26.27 -25.75
N ARG A 80 -20.00 -27.54 -25.40
CA ARG A 80 -20.86 -28.28 -24.44
C ARG A 80 -20.34 -28.30 -23.01
N ILE A 81 -19.05 -28.06 -22.77
CA ILE A 81 -18.49 -27.99 -21.40
C ILE A 81 -18.64 -26.58 -20.81
N VAL A 82 -18.78 -25.55 -21.66
CA VAL A 82 -18.98 -24.15 -21.25
C VAL A 82 -20.44 -23.84 -20.85
N GLN A 83 -21.42 -24.59 -21.36
CA GLN A 83 -22.84 -24.34 -21.02
C GLN A 83 -23.23 -24.87 -19.63
N ASP A 84 -22.64 -25.97 -19.17
CA ASP A 84 -22.93 -26.52 -17.82
C ASP A 84 -22.18 -25.77 -16.70
N ALA A 85 -21.06 -25.09 -17.02
CA ALA A 85 -20.38 -24.19 -16.08
C ALA A 85 -21.05 -22.80 -15.99
N ALA A 86 -21.69 -22.33 -17.07
CA ALA A 86 -22.44 -21.08 -17.09
C ALA A 86 -23.80 -21.17 -16.35
N ALA A 87 -24.34 -22.38 -16.16
CA ALA A 87 -25.61 -22.60 -15.47
C ALA A 87 -25.52 -22.50 -13.93
N ARG A 88 -24.31 -22.34 -13.36
CA ARG A 88 -24.10 -22.05 -11.92
C ARG A 88 -23.78 -20.58 -11.62
N SER A 89 -23.80 -19.68 -12.60
CA SER A 89 -23.62 -18.24 -12.40
C SER A 89 -24.92 -17.47 -12.66
N SER A 90 -25.85 -17.49 -11.71
CA SER A 90 -27.09 -16.71 -11.81
C SER A 90 -27.32 -15.83 -10.58
N SER A 91 -26.53 -14.75 -10.48
CA SER A 91 -26.87 -13.43 -9.92
C SER A 91 -25.58 -12.64 -9.73
N VAL A 92 -24.96 -12.16 -10.81
CA VAL A 92 -23.75 -11.32 -10.69
C VAL A 92 -24.16 -9.99 -10.04
N PRO A 93 -23.64 -9.64 -8.85
CA PRO A 93 -23.88 -8.34 -8.24
C PRO A 93 -23.45 -7.22 -9.19
N THR A 94 -24.14 -6.08 -9.19
CA THR A 94 -23.75 -4.89 -9.95
C THR A 94 -22.27 -4.57 -9.70
N PRO A 95 -21.50 -4.15 -10.73
CA PRO A 95 -20.12 -3.73 -10.55
C PRO A 95 -20.00 -2.72 -9.40
N ILE A 96 -18.93 -2.87 -8.62
CA ILE A 96 -18.54 -1.91 -7.57
C ILE A 96 -18.41 -0.51 -8.23
N VAL A 97 -18.51 0.59 -7.48
CA VAL A 97 -18.45 1.93 -8.07
C VAL A 97 -17.00 2.35 -8.27
N PRO A 98 -16.65 3.00 -9.41
CA PRO A 98 -15.31 3.51 -9.60
C PRO A 98 -14.89 4.43 -8.47
N VAL A 99 -13.66 4.24 -8.00
CA VAL A 99 -13.04 5.05 -6.95
C VAL A 99 -13.16 6.54 -7.27
N GLY A 100 -13.62 7.34 -6.31
CA GLY A 100 -13.79 8.79 -6.47
C GLY A 100 -15.09 9.23 -7.12
N ARG A 101 -16.07 8.35 -7.33
CA ARG A 101 -17.41 8.70 -7.85
C ARG A 101 -18.53 8.44 -6.85
N ALA A 102 -19.59 9.25 -6.93
CA ALA A 102 -20.82 9.00 -6.20
C ALA A 102 -21.52 7.75 -6.73
N VAL A 103 -22.12 6.98 -5.81
CA VAL A 103 -22.94 5.81 -6.14
C VAL A 103 -24.38 6.28 -6.39
N PRO A 104 -24.96 6.07 -7.58
CA PRO A 104 -26.35 6.43 -7.83
C PRO A 104 -27.29 5.77 -6.81
N GLY A 105 -28.12 6.59 -6.14
CA GLY A 105 -29.10 6.09 -5.18
C GLY A 105 -28.53 5.65 -3.82
N VAL A 106 -27.22 5.77 -3.57
CA VAL A 106 -26.60 5.44 -2.28
C VAL A 106 -25.81 6.64 -1.76
N ALA A 107 -26.18 7.13 -0.58
CA ALA A 107 -25.50 8.26 0.04
C ALA A 107 -24.04 7.92 0.36
N SER A 108 -23.13 8.90 0.27
CA SER A 108 -21.74 8.70 0.70
C SER A 108 -21.66 8.84 2.21
N ILE A 109 -21.32 7.76 2.91
CA ILE A 109 -21.18 7.74 4.37
C ILE A 109 -19.72 7.69 4.79
N GLY A 110 -19.37 8.41 5.86
CA GLY A 110 -18.00 8.57 6.31
C GLY A 110 -17.71 7.98 7.68
N SER A 111 -18.72 7.46 8.39
CA SER A 111 -18.59 6.98 9.76
C SER A 111 -19.58 5.86 10.08
N VAL A 112 -19.29 5.13 11.16
CA VAL A 112 -20.14 4.04 11.67
C VAL A 112 -21.58 4.48 11.95
N ASN A 113 -21.79 5.70 12.46
CA ASN A 113 -23.13 6.18 12.85
C ASN A 113 -24.07 6.36 11.65
N GLU A 114 -23.51 6.44 10.44
CA GLU A 114 -24.25 6.59 9.20
C GLU A 114 -24.58 5.23 8.55
N LEU A 115 -24.10 4.11 9.13
CA LEU A 115 -24.36 2.74 8.67
C LEU A 115 -25.73 2.26 9.16
N THR A 116 -26.81 2.83 8.62
CA THR A 116 -28.20 2.51 9.03
C THR A 116 -28.83 1.40 8.17
N LYS A 117 -30.00 0.90 8.60
CA LYS A 117 -30.83 -0.05 7.83
C LYS A 117 -31.19 0.47 6.45
N GLU A 118 -31.57 1.73 6.36
CA GLU A 118 -31.99 2.40 5.13
C GLU A 118 -30.81 2.57 4.18
N TRP A 119 -29.64 2.91 4.72
CA TRP A 119 -28.41 3.00 3.94
C TRP A 119 -27.99 1.62 3.40
N LEU A 120 -27.94 0.59 4.26
CA LEU A 120 -27.59 -0.77 3.86
C LEU A 120 -28.58 -1.34 2.84
N THR A 121 -29.88 -1.05 2.99
CA THR A 121 -30.91 -1.39 1.99
C THR A 121 -30.58 -0.78 0.64
N SER A 122 -30.21 0.50 0.62
CA SER A 122 -29.84 1.20 -0.62
C SER A 122 -28.58 0.61 -1.24
N ALA A 123 -27.54 0.36 -0.44
CA ALA A 123 -26.28 -0.24 -0.89
C ALA A 123 -26.50 -1.66 -1.44
N PHE A 124 -27.31 -2.48 -0.78
CA PHE A 124 -27.58 -3.86 -1.19
C PHE A 124 -28.49 -3.94 -2.41
N ARG A 125 -29.47 -3.04 -2.55
CA ARG A 125 -30.23 -2.90 -3.80
C ARG A 125 -29.33 -2.47 -4.95
N TYR A 126 -28.45 -1.49 -4.73
CA TYR A 126 -27.48 -1.04 -5.72
C TYR A 126 -26.60 -2.20 -6.20
N ARG A 127 -26.09 -3.02 -5.26
CA ARG A 127 -25.26 -4.19 -5.57
C ARG A 127 -26.05 -5.39 -6.08
N GLY A 128 -27.38 -5.37 -6.07
CA GLY A 128 -28.20 -6.50 -6.52
C GLY A 128 -28.31 -7.65 -5.51
N TYR A 129 -28.02 -7.40 -4.23
CA TYR A 129 -28.29 -8.34 -3.13
C TYR A 129 -29.75 -8.30 -2.65
N LEU A 130 -30.46 -7.21 -2.95
CA LEU A 130 -31.89 -7.02 -2.66
C LEU A 130 -32.65 -6.64 -3.93
N GLY A 131 -33.84 -7.21 -4.11
CA GLY A 131 -34.78 -6.75 -5.13
C GLY A 131 -35.44 -5.40 -4.77
N PRO A 132 -36.26 -4.82 -5.67
CA PRO A 132 -36.90 -3.52 -5.45
C PRO A 132 -37.74 -3.42 -4.16
N GLY A 133 -38.38 -4.52 -3.74
CA GLY A 133 -39.13 -4.61 -2.48
C GLY A 133 -38.34 -5.18 -1.30
N GLY A 134 -37.08 -5.60 -1.50
CA GLY A 134 -36.26 -6.18 -0.44
C GLY A 134 -35.65 -5.10 0.45
N GLU A 135 -35.48 -5.39 1.73
CA GLU A 135 -34.97 -4.44 2.72
C GLU A 135 -34.15 -5.10 3.82
N VAL A 136 -33.34 -4.28 4.49
CA VAL A 136 -32.64 -4.64 5.73
C VAL A 136 -33.56 -4.30 6.90
N THR A 137 -34.07 -5.33 7.58
CA THR A 137 -35.03 -5.15 8.68
C THR A 137 -34.35 -4.91 10.04
N SER A 138 -33.12 -5.39 10.19
CA SER A 138 -32.32 -5.29 11.42
C SER A 138 -30.84 -5.18 11.12
N VAL A 139 -30.12 -4.41 11.93
CA VAL A 139 -28.66 -4.26 11.89
C VAL A 139 -28.12 -4.35 13.31
N LYS A 140 -27.13 -5.20 13.53
CA LYS A 140 -26.35 -5.27 14.77
C LYS A 140 -24.90 -4.94 14.44
N LEU A 141 -24.33 -3.99 15.18
CA LEU A 141 -22.95 -3.53 15.01
C LEU A 141 -22.13 -3.91 16.24
N ARG A 142 -20.99 -4.55 16.03
CA ARG A 142 -20.04 -4.90 17.08
C ARG A 142 -18.64 -4.41 16.68
N PRO A 143 -18.01 -3.48 17.42
CA PRO A 143 -16.63 -3.10 17.17
C PRO A 143 -15.71 -4.34 17.23
N LEU A 144 -14.78 -4.45 16.28
CA LEU A 144 -13.78 -5.53 16.27
C LEU A 144 -12.51 -5.16 17.05
N THR A 145 -12.28 -3.89 17.32
CA THR A 145 -11.04 -3.41 17.93
C THR A 145 -11.28 -2.77 19.30
N GLU A 146 -10.75 -3.41 20.35
CA GLU A 146 -10.23 -2.72 21.53
C GLU A 146 -8.75 -2.35 21.26
N GLY A 147 -8.51 -1.24 20.54
CA GLY A 147 -7.23 -0.51 20.67
C GLY A 147 -6.05 -0.79 19.72
N LEU A 148 -6.13 -1.65 18.69
CA LEU A 148 -4.98 -1.92 17.80
C LEU A 148 -5.14 -1.46 16.33
N GLY A 149 -6.34 -1.07 15.90
CA GLY A 149 -6.59 -0.52 14.55
C GLY A 149 -6.20 0.95 14.43
N ALA A 150 -4.91 1.27 14.32
CA ALA A 150 -4.41 2.65 14.30
C ALA A 150 -4.94 3.51 13.12
N LEU A 151 -5.55 2.88 12.11
CA LEU A 151 -5.90 3.53 10.86
C LEU A 151 -7.39 3.57 10.51
N GLY A 152 -8.31 2.86 11.16
CA GLY A 152 -9.74 2.91 10.81
C GLY A 152 -10.68 2.21 11.79
N ASP A 153 -11.96 2.57 11.75
CA ASP A 153 -13.00 1.94 12.59
C ASP A 153 -13.46 0.63 11.91
N LEU A 154 -13.28 -0.50 12.59
CA LEU A 154 -13.65 -1.84 12.11
C LEU A 154 -14.81 -2.40 12.91
N LEU A 155 -15.87 -2.82 12.21
CA LEU A 155 -17.08 -3.36 12.82
C LEU A 155 -17.49 -4.67 12.18
N LYS A 156 -17.83 -5.65 13.00
CA LYS A 156 -18.63 -6.78 12.58
C LYS A 156 -20.09 -6.33 12.49
N VAL A 157 -20.70 -6.59 11.35
CA VAL A 157 -22.06 -6.21 11.01
C VAL A 157 -22.87 -7.47 10.76
N GLU A 158 -23.98 -7.60 11.47
CA GLU A 158 -24.96 -8.66 11.25
C GLU A 158 -26.28 -8.02 10.83
N VAL A 159 -26.90 -8.55 9.79
CA VAL A 159 -28.13 -8.01 9.24
C VAL A 159 -29.20 -9.09 9.07
N THR A 160 -30.45 -8.69 9.23
CA THR A 160 -31.60 -9.49 8.81
C THR A 160 -32.17 -8.88 7.54
N LEU A 161 -32.40 -9.71 6.54
CA LEU A 161 -32.85 -9.30 5.22
C LEU A 161 -34.25 -9.83 4.94
N SER A 162 -35.10 -8.99 4.36
CA SER A 162 -36.37 -9.39 3.73
C SER A 162 -36.23 -9.23 2.22
N GLY A 163 -36.69 -10.22 1.44
CA GLY A 163 -36.56 -10.18 -0.03
C GLY A 163 -35.10 -10.26 -0.53
N ALA A 164 -34.26 -11.02 0.17
CA ALA A 164 -32.87 -11.28 -0.22
C ALA A 164 -32.78 -12.07 -1.52
N LEU A 165 -31.83 -11.69 -2.37
CA LEU A 165 -31.44 -12.44 -3.56
C LEU A 165 -30.29 -13.41 -3.22
N PRO A 166 -30.04 -14.44 -4.06
CA PRO A 166 -28.92 -15.35 -3.85
C PRO A 166 -27.58 -14.61 -3.68
N GLY A 167 -26.78 -15.05 -2.69
CA GLY A 167 -25.48 -14.45 -2.39
C GLY A 167 -25.52 -13.16 -1.56
N ALA A 168 -26.70 -12.72 -1.08
CA ALA A 168 -26.79 -11.57 -0.18
C ALA A 168 -26.10 -11.83 1.17
N PRO A 169 -25.15 -10.97 1.61
CA PRO A 169 -24.42 -11.19 2.85
C PRO A 169 -25.27 -10.83 4.07
N THR A 170 -25.29 -11.72 5.07
CA THR A 170 -25.94 -11.46 6.37
C THR A 170 -24.94 -11.13 7.48
N ASN A 171 -23.65 -11.43 7.27
CA ASN A 171 -22.56 -11.17 8.20
C ASN A 171 -21.35 -10.67 7.41
N PHE A 172 -20.76 -9.55 7.81
CA PHE A 172 -19.63 -8.93 7.12
C PHE A 172 -18.88 -7.96 8.03
N VAL A 173 -17.72 -7.49 7.57
CA VAL A 173 -16.94 -6.45 8.23
C VAL A 173 -17.11 -5.12 7.50
N ALA A 174 -17.34 -4.06 8.25
CA ALA A 174 -17.32 -2.68 7.76
C ALA A 174 -16.06 -1.95 8.24
N LYS A 175 -15.34 -1.32 7.32
CA LYS A 175 -14.15 -0.49 7.58
C LYS A 175 -14.44 0.96 7.19
N PHE A 176 -14.10 1.89 8.08
CA PHE A 176 -14.22 3.34 7.86
C PHE A 176 -12.90 4.06 8.10
N ALA A 177 -12.75 5.23 7.47
CA ALA A 177 -11.66 6.13 7.82
C ALA A 177 -11.79 6.62 9.27
N PRO A 178 -10.68 6.88 9.97
CA PRO A 178 -10.70 7.18 11.39
C PRO A 178 -11.33 8.56 11.61
N GLN A 179 -12.26 8.65 12.56
CA GLN A 179 -12.97 9.90 12.86
C GLN A 179 -12.15 10.87 13.72
N GLY A 180 -11.16 10.37 14.46
CA GLY A 180 -10.38 11.10 15.44
C GLY A 180 -9.10 11.76 14.91
N ARG A 181 -8.35 12.41 15.81
CA ARG A 181 -6.99 12.88 15.52
C ARG A 181 -6.08 11.66 15.35
N THR A 182 -5.64 11.40 14.14
CA THR A 182 -4.57 10.45 13.85
C THR A 182 -3.21 11.15 13.83
N PRO A 183 -2.14 10.55 14.38
CA PRO A 183 -0.78 11.07 14.24
C PRO A 183 -0.24 10.94 12.81
N ILE A 184 -0.94 10.19 11.95
CA ILE A 184 -0.54 9.93 10.57
C ILE A 184 -0.94 11.11 9.67
N PRO A 185 -0.04 11.64 8.84
CA PRO A 185 -0.35 12.71 7.89
C PRO A 185 -1.58 12.40 7.02
N ARG A 186 -2.48 13.38 6.86
CA ARG A 186 -3.74 13.23 6.10
C ARG A 186 -3.58 12.69 4.69
N PHE A 187 -2.47 13.03 4.01
CA PHE A 187 -2.22 12.55 2.65
C PHE A 187 -1.91 11.05 2.62
N LEU A 188 -1.22 10.51 3.65
CA LEU A 188 -0.97 9.08 3.78
C LEU A 188 -2.26 8.33 4.09
N VAL A 189 -3.08 8.84 5.02
CA VAL A 189 -4.41 8.27 5.31
C VAL A 189 -5.25 8.18 4.03
N ARG A 190 -5.30 9.27 3.26
CA ARG A 190 -6.00 9.30 1.97
C ARG A 190 -5.44 8.28 0.98
N HIS A 191 -4.13 8.18 0.88
CA HIS A 191 -3.48 7.20 0.02
C HIS A 191 -3.86 5.77 0.40
N THR A 192 -3.79 5.44 1.69
CA THR A 192 -4.07 4.09 2.21
C THR A 192 -5.47 3.62 1.83
N PHE A 193 -6.48 4.42 2.15
CA PHE A 193 -7.87 4.06 1.87
C PHE A 193 -8.22 4.05 0.39
N MET A 194 -7.61 4.94 -0.41
CA MET A 194 -7.81 4.94 -1.86
C MET A 194 -7.21 3.68 -2.51
N SER A 195 -6.01 3.28 -2.09
CA SER A 195 -5.32 2.09 -2.58
C SER A 195 -6.11 0.82 -2.28
N GLU A 196 -6.61 0.69 -1.05
CA GLU A 196 -7.44 -0.44 -0.66
C GLU A 196 -8.75 -0.49 -1.47
N THR A 197 -9.40 0.67 -1.68
CA THR A 197 -10.61 0.73 -2.53
C THR A 197 -10.30 0.32 -3.96
N HIS A 198 -9.20 0.82 -4.53
CA HIS A 198 -8.76 0.45 -5.87
C HIS A 198 -8.52 -1.05 -5.98
N PHE A 199 -7.83 -1.66 -5.02
CA PHE A 199 -7.56 -3.09 -5.10
C PHE A 199 -8.85 -3.94 -5.10
N TYR A 200 -9.81 -3.64 -4.22
CA TYR A 200 -11.10 -4.34 -4.19
C TYR A 200 -12.01 -4.03 -5.37
N PHE A 201 -11.86 -2.85 -5.99
CA PHE A 201 -12.67 -2.43 -7.14
C PHE A 201 -12.12 -2.94 -8.47
N ASP A 202 -10.81 -2.82 -8.68
CA ASP A 202 -10.15 -3.05 -9.98
C ASP A 202 -9.84 -4.55 -10.23
N PHE A 203 -9.82 -5.39 -9.19
CA PHE A 203 -9.36 -6.78 -9.30
C PHE A 203 -10.27 -7.77 -8.59
N ASP A 204 -10.59 -8.88 -9.24
CA ASP A 204 -10.94 -10.14 -8.56
C ASP A 204 -9.69 -10.87 -8.03
N VAL A 205 -9.88 -12.02 -7.36
CA VAL A 205 -8.79 -12.82 -6.78
C VAL A 205 -7.77 -13.25 -7.85
N GLU A 206 -8.24 -13.74 -9.00
CA GLU A 206 -7.38 -14.25 -10.07
C GLU A 206 -6.61 -13.13 -10.76
N GLN A 207 -7.27 -12.00 -11.00
CA GLN A 207 -6.66 -10.82 -11.61
C GLN A 207 -5.64 -10.17 -10.68
N GLY A 208 -5.97 -10.05 -9.39
CA GLY A 208 -5.13 -9.44 -8.37
C GLY A 208 -3.91 -10.29 -7.99
N GLY A 209 -4.00 -11.60 -8.14
CA GLY A 209 -2.92 -12.55 -7.84
C GLY A 209 -2.79 -12.90 -6.37
N LEU A 210 -3.83 -12.67 -5.55
CA LEU A 210 -3.79 -12.89 -4.11
C LEU A 210 -5.19 -13.22 -3.57
N PRO A 211 -5.35 -14.30 -2.79
CA PRO A 211 -6.61 -14.56 -2.09
C PRO A 211 -6.96 -13.43 -1.12
N ARG A 212 -8.21 -12.96 -1.18
CA ARG A 212 -8.73 -11.84 -0.41
C ARG A 212 -10.20 -12.06 -0.02
N PRO A 213 -10.72 -11.38 1.00
CA PRO A 213 -12.16 -11.34 1.29
C PRO A 213 -12.99 -10.93 0.08
N GLU A 214 -14.22 -11.43 -0.02
CA GLU A 214 -15.19 -10.88 -0.95
C GLU A 214 -15.55 -9.43 -0.62
N CYS A 215 -15.82 -8.61 -1.65
CA CYS A 215 -16.14 -7.19 -1.47
C CYS A 215 -17.62 -6.89 -1.77
N TYR A 216 -18.39 -6.70 -0.70
CA TYR A 216 -19.82 -6.42 -0.73
C TYR A 216 -20.16 -4.96 -1.00
N PHE A 217 -19.25 -4.03 -0.73
CA PHE A 217 -19.39 -2.63 -1.13
C PHE A 217 -18.06 -1.91 -0.92
N ALA A 218 -17.67 -1.02 -1.83
CA ALA A 218 -16.54 -0.14 -1.62
C ALA A 218 -16.87 1.27 -2.12
N LEU A 219 -16.52 2.26 -1.32
CA LEU A 219 -16.67 3.67 -1.62
C LEU A 219 -15.46 4.40 -1.05
N ALA A 220 -14.75 5.13 -1.91
CA ALA A 220 -13.88 6.21 -1.48
C ALA A 220 -14.20 7.45 -2.30
N ASP A 221 -14.55 8.54 -1.60
CA ASP A 221 -14.67 9.86 -2.19
C ASP A 221 -13.61 10.80 -1.63
N ALA A 222 -12.69 11.11 -2.51
CA ALA A 222 -11.55 11.96 -2.29
C ALA A 222 -11.84 13.41 -2.77
N SER A 223 -12.90 13.67 -3.53
CA SER A 223 -13.24 15.02 -4.00
C SER A 223 -13.59 15.98 -2.85
N ARG A 224 -14.07 15.41 -1.73
CA ARG A 224 -14.45 16.14 -0.53
C ARG A 224 -13.23 16.55 0.32
N ARG A 225 -13.41 17.62 1.11
CA ARG A 225 -12.40 18.13 2.05
C ARG A 225 -12.04 17.11 3.14
N LYS A 226 -13.03 16.32 3.59
CA LYS A 226 -12.83 15.14 4.45
C LYS A 226 -12.93 13.92 3.55
N LEU A 227 -11.97 13.00 3.68
CA LEU A 227 -12.05 11.71 3.00
C LEU A 227 -13.30 10.97 3.49
N THR A 228 -14.12 10.52 2.54
CA THR A 228 -15.24 9.62 2.82
C THR A 228 -14.83 8.23 2.35
N PHE A 229 -14.76 7.27 3.26
CA PHE A 229 -14.38 5.89 2.95
C PHE A 229 -15.31 4.93 3.68
N CYS A 230 -15.84 3.95 2.95
CA CYS A 230 -16.63 2.85 3.46
C CYS A 230 -16.31 1.59 2.64
N LEU A 231 -15.88 0.54 3.32
CA LEU A 231 -15.61 -0.76 2.72
C LEU A 231 -16.37 -1.83 3.51
N LEU A 232 -17.20 -2.60 2.81
CA LEU A 232 -17.91 -3.76 3.34
C LEU A 232 -17.32 -5.01 2.69
N ILE A 233 -16.70 -5.87 3.51
CA ILE A 233 -15.99 -7.07 3.05
C ILE A 233 -16.42 -8.30 3.84
N GLU A 234 -16.16 -9.47 3.30
CA GLU A 234 -16.41 -10.76 3.95
C GLU A 234 -15.90 -10.81 5.39
N ASP A 235 -16.73 -11.34 6.29
CA ASP A 235 -16.25 -11.82 7.58
C ASP A 235 -15.53 -13.15 7.36
N MET A 236 -14.24 -13.18 7.69
CA MET A 236 -13.36 -14.29 7.36
C MET A 236 -13.57 -15.54 8.22
N ALA A 237 -14.47 -15.51 9.22
CA ALA A 237 -14.80 -16.70 9.99
C ALA A 237 -15.25 -17.87 9.08
N PRO A 238 -14.77 -19.11 9.33
CA PRO A 238 -13.99 -19.57 10.48
C PRO A 238 -12.46 -19.53 10.28
N ALA A 239 -11.94 -18.81 9.27
CA ALA A 239 -10.50 -18.69 9.06
C ALA A 239 -9.80 -18.11 10.29
N ARG A 240 -8.65 -18.71 10.63
CA ARG A 240 -7.87 -18.34 11.82
C ARG A 240 -6.97 -17.16 11.51
N CYS A 241 -7.06 -16.10 12.32
CA CYS A 241 -6.08 -15.02 12.35
C CYS A 241 -5.15 -15.23 13.55
N VAL A 242 -3.84 -15.07 13.35
CA VAL A 242 -2.82 -15.25 14.39
C VAL A 242 -2.30 -13.89 14.81
N SER A 243 -2.16 -13.64 16.11
CA SER A 243 -1.63 -12.36 16.57
C SER A 243 -0.12 -12.28 16.33
N ARG A 244 0.38 -11.08 16.04
CA ARG A 244 1.82 -10.78 15.97
C ARG A 244 2.60 -11.18 17.24
N THR A 245 1.94 -11.14 18.39
CA THR A 245 2.53 -11.53 19.69
C THR A 245 2.71 -13.04 19.82
N ALA A 246 1.79 -13.84 19.29
CA ALA A 246 1.92 -15.29 19.26
C ALA A 246 3.03 -15.72 18.30
N GLY A 247 3.23 -14.96 17.22
CA GLY A 247 4.18 -15.32 16.16
C GLY A 247 3.68 -16.46 15.29
N CYS A 248 4.50 -16.85 14.31
CA CYS A 248 4.20 -17.91 13.35
C CYS A 248 5.45 -18.74 13.13
N ASP A 249 5.51 -19.89 13.79
CA ASP A 249 6.63 -20.82 13.71
C ASP A 249 6.27 -22.12 12.97
N ASP A 250 4.99 -22.31 12.62
CA ASP A 250 4.53 -23.51 11.92
C ASP A 250 4.81 -23.45 10.41
N MET A 251 5.43 -24.51 9.88
CA MET A 251 5.88 -24.55 8.49
C MET A 251 4.73 -24.48 7.47
N ASP A 252 3.54 -24.97 7.81
CA ASP A 252 2.37 -24.93 6.92
C ASP A 252 1.88 -23.48 6.72
N SER A 253 1.82 -22.68 7.78
CA SER A 253 1.49 -21.26 7.68
C SER A 253 2.60 -20.48 6.97
N LEU A 254 3.88 -20.77 7.25
CA LEU A 254 5.01 -20.12 6.56
C LEU A 254 4.97 -20.38 5.04
N THR A 255 4.77 -21.63 4.63
CA THR A 255 4.67 -21.99 3.21
C THR A 255 3.42 -21.38 2.56
N SER A 256 2.27 -21.38 3.25
CA SER A 256 1.04 -20.74 2.76
C SER A 256 1.24 -19.24 2.46
N VAL A 257 1.90 -18.52 3.37
CA VAL A 257 2.20 -17.09 3.19
C VAL A 257 3.21 -16.88 2.07
N MET A 258 4.28 -17.68 1.99
CA MET A 258 5.27 -17.56 0.92
C MET A 258 4.67 -17.83 -0.46
N ALA A 259 3.80 -18.84 -0.58
CA ALA A 259 3.11 -19.14 -1.84
C ALA A 259 2.18 -17.99 -2.27
N SER A 260 1.40 -17.44 -1.33
CA SER A 260 0.52 -16.30 -1.59
C SER A 260 1.28 -15.05 -2.03
N LEU A 261 2.36 -14.70 -1.33
CA LEU A 261 3.20 -13.55 -1.70
C LEU A 261 3.90 -13.78 -3.04
N ALA A 262 4.44 -14.99 -3.30
CA ALA A 262 5.05 -15.31 -4.57
C ALA A 262 4.06 -15.21 -5.74
N ARG A 263 2.81 -15.63 -5.55
CA ARG A 263 1.74 -15.50 -6.57
C ARG A 263 1.47 -14.04 -6.91
N LEU A 264 1.32 -13.17 -5.91
CA LEU A 264 1.13 -11.72 -6.12
C LEU A 264 2.34 -11.11 -6.84
N HIS A 265 3.54 -11.45 -6.39
CA HIS A 265 4.77 -10.88 -6.93
C HIS A 265 5.06 -11.36 -8.36
N ALA A 266 4.80 -12.63 -8.67
CA ALA A 266 4.97 -13.14 -10.02
C ALA A 266 3.97 -12.48 -10.98
N ARG A 267 2.71 -12.29 -10.53
CA ARG A 267 1.64 -11.70 -11.35
C ARG A 267 1.99 -10.31 -11.88
N TRP A 268 2.67 -9.50 -11.08
CA TRP A 268 2.98 -8.10 -11.39
C TRP A 268 4.47 -7.84 -11.61
N TRP A 269 5.25 -8.90 -11.84
CA TRP A 269 6.71 -8.82 -11.98
C TRP A 269 7.13 -7.95 -13.16
N GLY A 270 7.96 -6.94 -12.91
CA GLY A 270 8.46 -6.02 -13.93
C GLY A 270 7.38 -5.17 -14.59
N HIS A 271 6.20 -5.05 -13.98
CA HIS A 271 5.05 -4.39 -14.61
C HIS A 271 5.31 -2.87 -14.78
N PRO A 272 5.01 -2.28 -15.96
CA PRO A 272 5.43 -0.92 -16.32
C PRO A 272 4.60 0.20 -15.67
N LYS A 273 3.84 -0.11 -14.62
CA LYS A 273 2.91 0.81 -13.94
C LYS A 273 1.90 1.48 -14.89
N SER A 274 1.23 0.68 -15.71
CA SER A 274 0.09 1.08 -16.56
C SER A 274 -1.26 0.65 -15.97
N ALA A 275 -2.36 0.98 -16.65
CA ALA A 275 -3.69 0.49 -16.28
C ALA A 275 -3.68 -1.04 -16.12
N PRO A 276 -4.32 -1.61 -15.08
CA PRO A 276 -5.15 -0.94 -14.06
C PRO A 276 -4.39 -0.43 -12.80
N LEU A 277 -3.06 -0.47 -12.76
CA LEU A 277 -2.24 -0.13 -11.58
C LEU A 277 -1.68 1.30 -11.57
N GLU A 278 -2.25 2.23 -12.36
CA GLU A 278 -1.78 3.62 -12.43
C GLU A 278 -1.87 4.34 -11.09
N TRP A 279 -2.79 3.92 -10.23
CA TRP A 279 -3.02 4.46 -8.90
C TRP A 279 -1.93 4.07 -7.90
N ALA A 280 -1.25 2.93 -8.10
CA ALA A 280 -0.29 2.40 -7.15
C ALA A 280 1.01 3.23 -7.18
N PRO A 281 1.54 3.65 -6.01
CA PRO A 281 2.80 4.36 -5.94
C PRO A 281 3.94 3.59 -6.60
N HIS A 282 4.75 4.29 -7.38
CA HIS A 282 6.00 3.76 -7.92
C HIS A 282 7.18 4.58 -7.40
N PRO A 283 8.34 3.97 -7.06
CA PRO A 283 9.51 4.71 -6.59
C PRO A 283 9.91 5.88 -7.50
N SER A 284 9.71 5.74 -8.82
CA SER A 284 9.96 6.80 -9.81
C SER A 284 9.05 8.02 -9.69
N ASP A 285 7.84 7.90 -9.13
CA ASP A 285 6.89 9.01 -9.00
C ASP A 285 7.40 10.10 -8.05
N PHE A 286 8.30 9.70 -7.13
CA PHE A 286 8.70 10.52 -6.01
C PHE A 286 10.15 10.99 -6.09
N ALA A 287 10.76 10.92 -7.29
CA ALA A 287 12.16 11.18 -7.53
C ALA A 287 12.68 12.41 -6.74
N GLY A 288 13.63 12.16 -5.85
CA GLY A 288 14.25 13.14 -4.94
C GLY A 288 13.49 13.40 -3.64
N ALA A 289 12.19 13.71 -3.68
CA ALA A 289 11.43 14.16 -2.50
C ALA A 289 11.24 13.06 -1.45
N VAL A 290 10.88 11.83 -1.84
CA VAL A 290 10.74 10.72 -0.90
C VAL A 290 12.09 10.32 -0.32
N GLY A 291 13.16 10.33 -1.13
CA GLY A 291 14.51 10.10 -0.63
C GLY A 291 14.91 11.09 0.47
N HIS A 292 14.54 12.36 0.34
CA HIS A 292 14.75 13.37 1.38
C HIS A 292 13.92 13.14 2.64
N VAL A 293 12.62 12.83 2.49
CA VAL A 293 11.71 12.56 3.61
C VAL A 293 12.15 11.32 4.37
N TRP A 294 12.44 10.23 3.66
CA TRP A 294 12.91 8.98 4.26
C TRP A 294 14.25 9.17 4.96
N ARG A 295 15.24 9.83 4.33
CA ARG A 295 16.51 10.15 5.00
C ARG A 295 16.31 10.99 6.26
N TYR A 296 15.37 11.94 6.23
CA TYR A 296 15.02 12.75 7.38
C TYR A 296 14.42 11.90 8.51
N LEU A 297 13.41 11.07 8.18
CA LEU A 297 12.73 10.19 9.13
C LEU A 297 13.69 9.16 9.72
N GLU A 298 14.53 8.54 8.90
CA GLU A 298 15.54 7.60 9.34
C GLU A 298 16.57 8.26 10.25
N ARG A 299 17.08 9.45 9.91
CA ARG A 299 17.98 10.20 10.79
C ARG A 299 17.32 10.58 12.11
N ALA A 300 16.06 11.02 12.08
CA ALA A 300 15.31 11.37 13.28
C ALA A 300 15.05 10.13 14.15
N GLY A 301 14.67 9.02 13.53
CA GLY A 301 14.44 7.72 14.17
C GLY A 301 15.71 7.17 14.81
N LEU A 302 16.83 7.10 14.07
CA LEU A 302 18.11 6.61 14.59
C LEU A 302 18.56 7.41 15.82
N LYS A 303 18.34 8.73 15.81
CA LYS A 303 18.64 9.59 16.96
C LYS A 303 17.71 9.32 18.16
N ALA A 304 16.45 8.99 17.92
CA ALA A 304 15.45 8.76 18.95
C ALA A 304 15.45 7.32 19.52
N LEU A 305 16.01 6.37 18.76
CA LEU A 305 16.00 4.94 19.08
C LEU A 305 16.59 4.60 20.45
N PRO A 306 17.74 5.17 20.88
CA PRO A 306 18.31 4.88 22.20
C PRO A 306 17.36 5.25 23.35
N ALA A 307 16.52 6.28 23.17
CA ALA A 307 15.64 6.75 24.23
C ALA A 307 14.49 5.78 24.52
N CYS A 308 13.99 5.05 23.52
CA CYS A 308 12.84 4.14 23.67
C CYS A 308 13.23 2.67 23.72
N PHE A 309 14.09 2.21 22.80
CA PHE A 309 14.46 0.80 22.63
C PHE A 309 15.98 0.58 22.63
N GLY A 310 16.73 1.41 23.37
CA GLY A 310 18.19 1.40 23.35
C GLY A 310 18.83 0.06 23.71
N GLU A 311 18.27 -0.67 24.67
CA GLU A 311 18.79 -1.99 25.07
C GLU A 311 18.70 -3.02 23.94
N THR A 312 17.51 -3.13 23.31
CA THR A 312 17.29 -4.08 22.20
C THR A 312 18.17 -3.75 20.98
N TYR A 313 18.34 -2.47 20.68
CA TYR A 313 19.08 -2.02 19.50
C TYR A 313 20.57 -1.76 19.75
N ALA A 314 21.05 -1.88 20.99
CA ALA A 314 22.46 -1.62 21.34
C ALA A 314 23.48 -2.25 20.39
N PRO A 315 23.30 -3.50 19.89
CA PRO A 315 24.26 -4.13 18.98
C PRO A 315 24.41 -3.46 17.60
N ILE A 316 23.48 -2.58 17.20
CA ILE A 316 23.46 -1.96 15.87
C ILE A 316 23.40 -0.42 15.92
N LEU A 317 23.44 0.21 17.09
CA LEU A 317 23.38 1.67 17.22
C LEU A 317 24.59 2.36 16.57
N ASP A 318 25.76 1.73 16.62
CA ASP A 318 27.01 2.23 16.03
C ASP A 318 27.01 2.17 14.49
N TRP A 319 26.02 1.52 13.86
CA TRP A 319 25.87 1.51 12.40
C TRP A 319 25.37 2.85 11.85
N ALA A 320 24.74 3.68 12.68
CA ALA A 320 24.07 4.91 12.26
C ALA A 320 24.95 5.86 11.41
N PRO A 321 26.22 6.14 11.73
CA PRO A 321 27.08 6.98 10.88
C PRO A 321 27.29 6.39 9.48
N LEU A 322 27.51 5.07 9.38
CA LEU A 322 27.72 4.40 8.09
C LEU A 322 26.44 4.39 7.25
N VAL A 323 25.30 4.06 7.87
CA VAL A 323 23.96 4.09 7.26
C VAL A 323 23.67 5.47 6.69
N LEU A 324 23.86 6.53 7.47
CA LEU A 324 23.60 7.92 7.06
C LEU A 324 24.55 8.39 5.94
N ARG A 325 25.77 7.85 5.89
CA ARG A 325 26.75 8.12 4.83
C ARG A 325 26.44 7.36 3.54
N ARG A 326 25.90 6.14 3.65
CA ARG A 326 25.64 5.22 2.52
C ARG A 326 24.19 5.22 2.03
N GLN A 327 23.38 6.19 2.45
CA GLN A 327 21.98 6.38 2.03
C GLN A 327 21.72 6.13 0.55
N ARG A 328 22.51 6.75 -0.34
CA ARG A 328 22.34 6.57 -1.79
C ARG A 328 22.42 5.11 -2.23
N LYS A 329 23.35 4.33 -1.65
CA LYS A 329 23.46 2.90 -1.90
C LYS A 329 22.22 2.18 -1.38
N ILE A 330 21.81 2.46 -0.13
CA ILE A 330 20.63 1.85 0.48
C ILE A 330 19.38 2.04 -0.40
N PHE A 331 19.05 3.28 -0.78
CA PHE A 331 17.88 3.53 -1.63
C PHE A 331 17.94 2.78 -2.95
N ARG A 332 19.09 2.81 -3.63
CA ARG A 332 19.24 2.13 -4.91
C ARG A 332 19.03 0.62 -4.77
N GLU A 333 19.55 -0.01 -3.73
CA GLU A 333 19.40 -1.46 -3.52
C GLU A 333 17.97 -1.83 -3.08
N LEU A 334 17.32 -1.02 -2.25
CA LEU A 334 15.93 -1.26 -1.80
C LEU A 334 14.90 -1.13 -2.92
N PHE A 335 15.22 -0.37 -3.97
CA PHE A 335 14.34 -0.11 -5.11
C PHE A 335 15.00 -0.52 -6.44
N ALA A 336 15.95 -1.45 -6.42
CA ALA A 336 16.53 -1.98 -7.64
C ALA A 336 15.47 -2.83 -8.38
N GLU A 337 15.39 -2.64 -9.70
CA GLU A 337 14.56 -3.46 -10.59
C GLU A 337 14.99 -4.94 -10.55
N PRO A 338 14.10 -5.89 -10.91
CA PRO A 338 12.69 -5.69 -11.29
C PRO A 338 11.80 -5.42 -10.08
N LEU A 339 10.91 -4.44 -10.20
CA LEU A 339 9.85 -4.17 -9.23
C LEU A 339 8.58 -4.95 -9.57
N THR A 340 7.78 -5.22 -8.55
CA THR A 340 6.44 -5.82 -8.63
C THR A 340 5.50 -5.04 -7.72
N LEU A 341 4.20 -5.29 -7.84
CA LEU A 341 3.24 -4.84 -6.84
C LEU A 341 3.43 -5.64 -5.54
N CYS A 342 3.70 -4.92 -4.43
CA CYS A 342 3.80 -5.47 -3.08
C CYS A 342 2.49 -5.21 -2.31
N HIS A 343 2.17 -6.06 -1.35
CA HIS A 343 1.17 -5.81 -0.31
C HIS A 343 1.57 -4.59 0.56
N GLY A 344 2.84 -4.51 0.95
CA GLY A 344 3.40 -3.39 1.70
C GLY A 344 3.16 -3.43 3.21
N ASP A 345 2.28 -4.30 3.71
CA ASP A 345 2.01 -4.51 5.15
C ASP A 345 1.74 -5.99 5.52
N ALA A 346 2.57 -6.89 5.01
CA ALA A 346 2.39 -8.34 5.16
C ALA A 346 2.80 -8.83 6.56
N HIS A 347 1.92 -8.68 7.55
CA HIS A 347 2.09 -9.20 8.92
C HIS A 347 0.92 -10.06 9.39
N LEU A 348 1.11 -10.84 10.46
CA LEU A 348 0.14 -11.87 10.87
C LEU A 348 -1.27 -11.36 11.15
N ASP A 349 -1.42 -10.17 11.75
CA ASP A 349 -2.78 -9.63 11.99
C ASP A 349 -3.56 -9.36 10.68
N ASN A 350 -2.88 -9.31 9.53
CA ASN A 350 -3.47 -9.11 8.20
C ASN A 350 -3.59 -10.43 7.39
N ILE A 351 -3.38 -11.59 8.02
CA ILE A 351 -3.37 -12.90 7.35
C ILE A 351 -4.36 -13.84 8.03
N PHE A 352 -5.25 -14.43 7.22
CA PHE A 352 -6.24 -15.41 7.66
C PHE A 352 -5.94 -16.77 7.02
N PHE A 353 -5.80 -17.80 7.85
CA PHE A 353 -5.47 -19.17 7.43
C PHE A 353 -6.72 -20.05 7.38
N HIS A 354 -6.92 -20.72 6.24
CA HIS A 354 -7.98 -21.71 6.04
C HIS A 354 -7.75 -22.48 4.73
N GLU A 355 -8.08 -23.76 4.72
CA GLU A 355 -8.01 -24.65 3.53
C GLU A 355 -8.89 -24.22 2.34
N ARG A 356 -9.78 -23.22 2.53
CA ARG A 356 -10.68 -22.76 1.47
C ARG A 356 -9.96 -21.85 0.47
N PHE A 357 -8.79 -21.34 0.86
CA PHE A 357 -7.97 -20.48 0.02
C PHE A 357 -6.94 -21.34 -0.73
N SER A 358 -6.67 -21.00 -1.98
CA SER A 358 -5.82 -21.81 -2.88
C SER A 358 -4.44 -22.12 -2.31
N ASP A 359 -3.86 -21.15 -1.61
CA ASP A 359 -2.53 -21.24 -1.02
C ASP A 359 -2.60 -21.37 0.52
N GLY A 360 -3.76 -21.76 1.08
CA GLY A 360 -3.96 -21.97 2.52
C GLY A 360 -4.18 -20.71 3.36
N CYS A 361 -3.99 -19.52 2.78
CA CYS A 361 -4.29 -18.26 3.44
C CYS A 361 -4.84 -17.17 2.49
N ALA A 362 -5.40 -16.13 3.09
CA ALA A 362 -5.82 -14.90 2.42
C ALA A 362 -5.32 -13.68 3.20
N LEU A 363 -5.01 -12.61 2.47
CA LEU A 363 -4.54 -11.36 3.06
C LEU A 363 -5.67 -10.33 3.11
N VAL A 364 -5.54 -9.37 4.01
CA VAL A 364 -6.41 -8.20 4.15
C VAL A 364 -5.57 -6.93 4.31
N ASP A 365 -6.24 -5.77 4.29
CA ASP A 365 -5.62 -4.46 4.45
C ASP A 365 -4.63 -4.07 3.33
N PHE A 366 -5.20 -3.90 2.13
CA PHE A 366 -4.47 -3.54 0.90
C PHE A 366 -4.15 -2.05 0.80
N GLY A 367 -4.09 -1.33 1.93
CA GLY A 367 -3.89 0.11 1.91
C GLY A 367 -2.46 0.54 1.62
N ASN A 368 -1.47 -0.32 1.89
CA ASN A 368 -0.05 0.01 1.74
C ASN A 368 0.57 -0.49 0.43
N MET A 369 -0.27 -0.91 -0.52
CA MET A 369 0.20 -1.43 -1.79
C MET A 369 1.02 -0.39 -2.56
N MET A 370 2.16 -0.84 -3.10
CA MET A 370 3.05 -0.03 -3.91
C MET A 370 3.97 -0.91 -4.74
N PHE A 371 4.55 -0.35 -5.80
CA PHE A 371 5.63 -1.01 -6.51
C PHE A 371 6.91 -1.03 -5.66
N GLY A 372 7.51 -2.21 -5.55
CA GLY A 372 8.74 -2.47 -4.79
C GLY A 372 9.34 -3.82 -5.19
N GLN A 373 10.46 -4.21 -4.61
CA GLN A 373 10.87 -5.61 -4.74
C GLN A 373 9.97 -6.48 -3.88
N GLY A 374 9.47 -7.60 -4.42
CA GLY A 374 8.59 -8.52 -3.68
C GLY A 374 9.19 -9.01 -2.36
N LEU A 375 10.53 -9.09 -2.29
CA LEU A 375 11.25 -9.46 -1.07
C LEU A 375 11.02 -8.49 0.09
N SER A 376 10.46 -7.30 -0.12
CA SER A 376 10.05 -6.44 0.98
C SER A 376 8.97 -7.04 1.86
N ASP A 377 7.98 -7.68 1.26
CA ASP A 377 6.89 -8.30 2.03
C ASP A 377 7.39 -9.56 2.73
N VAL A 378 8.24 -10.33 2.05
CA VAL A 378 8.90 -11.52 2.62
C VAL A 378 9.80 -11.16 3.80
N ALA A 379 10.65 -10.14 3.65
CA ALA A 379 11.52 -9.65 4.71
C ALA A 379 10.72 -9.08 5.88
N PHE A 380 9.66 -8.32 5.60
CA PHE A 380 8.78 -7.80 6.64
C PHE A 380 8.09 -8.94 7.39
N PHE A 381 7.52 -9.92 6.69
CA PHE A 381 6.85 -11.05 7.33
C PHE A 381 7.82 -11.86 8.21
N LEU A 382 8.93 -12.34 7.64
CA LEU A 382 9.86 -13.22 8.35
C LEU A 382 10.55 -12.52 9.52
N ALA A 383 10.94 -11.25 9.38
CA ALA A 383 11.67 -10.53 10.43
C ALA A 383 10.78 -10.05 11.58
N THR A 384 9.46 -10.08 11.43
CA THR A 384 8.54 -9.48 12.41
C THR A 384 7.57 -10.47 13.03
N ASN A 385 7.34 -11.63 12.39
CA ASN A 385 6.34 -12.62 12.81
C ASN A 385 6.93 -13.96 13.23
N VAL A 386 8.14 -14.32 12.78
CA VAL A 386 8.76 -15.62 13.05
C VAL A 386 9.72 -15.50 14.22
N SER A 387 9.75 -16.47 15.13
CA SER A 387 10.75 -16.49 16.21
C SER A 387 12.18 -16.49 15.66
N VAL A 388 13.13 -16.05 16.47
CA VAL A 388 14.54 -15.98 16.05
C VAL A 388 15.07 -17.38 15.77
N GLU A 389 14.69 -18.34 16.60
CA GLU A 389 15.06 -19.75 16.53
C GLU A 389 14.55 -20.39 15.24
N THR A 390 13.23 -20.32 14.99
CA THR A 390 12.62 -20.89 13.78
C THR A 390 13.17 -20.23 12.52
N ARG A 391 13.32 -18.89 12.51
CA ARG A 391 13.90 -18.19 11.34
C ARG A 391 15.31 -18.71 11.07
N ARG A 392 16.20 -18.79 12.07
CA ARG A 392 17.56 -19.31 11.88
C ARG A 392 17.59 -20.74 11.33
N GLN A 393 16.64 -21.57 11.73
CA GLN A 393 16.55 -22.96 11.28
C GLN A 393 15.99 -23.10 9.87
N HIS A 394 14.98 -22.31 9.49
CA HIS A 394 14.17 -22.57 8.30
C HIS A 394 14.17 -21.47 7.24
N GLU A 395 14.74 -20.30 7.50
CA GLU A 395 14.66 -19.14 6.59
C GLU A 395 15.18 -19.44 5.18
N ASN A 396 16.31 -20.15 5.03
CA ASN A 396 16.80 -20.50 3.69
C ASN A 396 15.82 -21.42 2.93
N THR A 397 15.25 -22.41 3.62
CA THR A 397 14.25 -23.32 3.05
C THR A 397 13.00 -22.57 2.62
N VAL A 398 12.50 -21.67 3.47
CA VAL A 398 11.32 -20.84 3.20
C VAL A 398 11.58 -19.87 2.03
N LEU A 399 12.76 -19.26 1.96
CA LEU A 399 13.16 -18.39 0.84
C LEU A 399 13.31 -19.15 -0.48
N ARG A 400 13.85 -20.37 -0.45
CA ARG A 400 13.92 -21.22 -1.64
C ARG A 400 12.53 -21.61 -2.11
N PHE A 401 11.62 -21.92 -1.20
CA PHE A 401 10.23 -22.20 -1.53
C PHE A 401 9.54 -20.99 -2.16
N TYR A 402 9.69 -19.79 -1.58
CA TYR A 402 9.20 -18.54 -2.18
C TYR A 402 9.77 -18.33 -3.60
N HIS A 403 11.08 -18.50 -3.78
CA HIS A 403 11.74 -18.34 -5.08
C HIS A 403 11.21 -19.34 -6.11
N MET A 404 11.10 -20.62 -5.74
CA MET A 404 10.51 -21.65 -6.59
C MET A 404 9.09 -21.28 -7.05
N ARG A 405 8.22 -20.85 -6.13
CA ARG A 405 6.85 -20.41 -6.44
C ARG A 405 6.82 -19.17 -7.34
N LEU A 406 7.79 -18.26 -7.20
CA LEU A 406 7.93 -17.09 -8.05
C LEU A 406 8.27 -17.50 -9.51
N ILE A 407 9.18 -18.47 -9.69
CA ILE A 407 9.53 -19.03 -11.00
C ILE A 407 8.35 -19.78 -11.62
N GLU A 408 7.65 -20.61 -10.84
CA GLU A 408 6.42 -21.29 -11.28
C GLU A 408 5.31 -20.30 -11.71
N GLY A 409 5.30 -19.11 -11.12
CA GLY A 409 4.43 -18.01 -11.51
C GLY A 409 4.84 -17.27 -12.80
N GLY A 410 5.94 -17.67 -13.44
CA GLY A 410 6.38 -17.16 -14.74
C GLY A 410 7.58 -16.21 -14.71
N VAL A 411 8.23 -16.03 -13.55
CA VAL A 411 9.48 -15.26 -13.49
C VAL A 411 10.63 -16.08 -14.09
N ASP A 412 11.46 -15.43 -14.91
CA ASP A 412 12.60 -16.06 -15.58
C ASP A 412 13.72 -16.43 -14.56
N PRO A 413 14.05 -17.72 -14.40
CA PRO A 413 15.06 -18.18 -13.46
C PRO A 413 16.48 -17.73 -13.82
N ASP A 414 16.77 -17.48 -15.09
CA ASP A 414 18.09 -17.00 -15.53
C ASP A 414 18.27 -15.51 -15.21
N ALA A 415 17.20 -14.73 -15.32
CA ALA A 415 17.20 -13.31 -14.98
C ALA A 415 17.13 -13.04 -13.46
N TYR A 416 16.54 -13.97 -12.70
CA TYR A 416 16.37 -13.86 -11.25
C TYR A 416 16.76 -15.16 -10.51
N PRO A 417 18.06 -15.50 -10.48
CA PRO A 417 18.54 -16.69 -9.76
C PRO A 417 18.41 -16.53 -8.24
N PHE A 418 18.45 -17.64 -7.51
CA PHE A 418 18.24 -17.65 -6.06
C PHE A 418 19.26 -16.78 -5.30
N GLU A 419 20.50 -16.70 -5.77
CA GLU A 419 21.55 -15.86 -5.19
C GLU A 419 21.16 -14.38 -5.18
N ARG A 420 20.51 -13.93 -6.27
CA ARG A 420 19.97 -12.57 -6.35
C ARG A 420 18.78 -12.39 -5.42
N CYS A 421 17.85 -13.35 -5.39
CA CYS A 421 16.72 -13.37 -4.45
C CYS A 421 17.18 -13.26 -2.98
N LEU A 422 18.21 -14.02 -2.60
CA LEU A 422 18.78 -13.99 -1.25
C LEU A 422 19.46 -12.65 -0.96
N ARG A 423 20.20 -12.09 -1.92
CA ARG A 423 20.82 -10.76 -1.76
C ARG A 423 19.77 -9.67 -1.56
N ASP A 424 18.72 -9.67 -2.38
CA ASP A 424 17.65 -8.69 -2.30
C ASP A 424 16.89 -8.82 -0.97
N TYR A 425 16.56 -10.06 -0.54
CA TYR A 425 16.01 -10.34 0.78
C TYR A 425 16.84 -9.71 1.90
N ARG A 426 18.17 -9.93 1.88
CA ARG A 426 19.09 -9.39 2.89
C ARG A 426 19.03 -7.87 2.93
N PHE A 427 19.05 -7.18 1.80
CA PHE A 427 18.88 -5.73 1.78
C PHE A 427 17.51 -5.29 2.32
N GLN A 428 16.46 -6.00 1.95
CA GLN A 428 15.08 -5.68 2.33
C GLN A 428 14.77 -5.85 3.82
N LEU A 429 15.60 -6.56 4.60
CA LEU A 429 15.54 -6.55 6.07
C LEU A 429 15.63 -5.14 6.67
N TRP A 430 16.14 -4.16 5.92
CA TRP A 430 16.16 -2.77 6.36
C TRP A 430 14.79 -2.07 6.29
N ARG A 431 13.87 -2.51 5.43
CA ARG A 431 12.53 -1.90 5.30
C ARG A 431 11.70 -1.96 6.60
N PRO A 432 11.52 -3.11 7.28
CA PRO A 432 10.82 -3.13 8.57
C PRO A 432 11.48 -2.24 9.62
N PHE A 433 12.82 -2.11 9.58
CA PHE A 433 13.52 -1.20 10.46
C PHE A 433 13.19 0.27 10.16
N VAL A 434 13.17 0.68 8.90
CA VAL A 434 12.77 2.05 8.55
C VAL A 434 11.31 2.35 8.94
N ALA A 435 10.40 1.39 8.80
CA ALA A 435 9.03 1.54 9.26
C ALA A 435 9.01 1.86 10.77
N LEU A 436 9.78 1.14 11.58
CA LEU A 436 9.93 1.45 13.01
C LEU A 436 10.59 2.81 13.25
N LEU A 437 11.66 3.15 12.53
CA LEU A 437 12.38 4.43 12.69
C LEU A 437 11.45 5.63 12.44
N THR A 438 10.45 5.48 11.58
CA THR A 438 9.42 6.50 11.34
C THR A 438 8.55 6.76 12.58
N LEU A 439 8.27 5.73 13.39
CA LEU A 439 7.46 5.82 14.61
C LEU A 439 8.29 6.20 15.85
N THR A 440 9.58 5.91 15.82
CA THR A 440 10.51 6.03 16.96
C THR A 440 10.53 7.42 17.62
N PRO A 441 10.51 8.56 16.89
CA PRO A 441 10.41 9.87 17.53
C PRO A 441 9.14 10.06 18.37
N GLY A 442 8.02 9.46 17.93
CA GLY A 442 6.76 9.43 18.66
C GLY A 442 6.87 8.59 19.94
N PHE A 443 7.46 7.40 19.86
CA PHE A 443 7.71 6.55 21.02
C PHE A 443 8.66 7.18 22.03
N ALA A 444 9.75 7.80 21.57
CA ALA A 444 10.67 8.53 22.44
C ALA A 444 9.97 9.69 23.18
N ARG A 445 9.07 10.41 22.50
CA ARG A 445 8.22 11.43 23.14
C ARG A 445 7.29 10.81 24.17
N GLN A 446 6.56 9.74 23.83
CA GLN A 446 5.64 9.06 24.74
C GLN A 446 6.36 8.54 25.99
N LYS A 447 7.51 7.89 25.83
CA LYS A 447 8.32 7.41 26.96
C LYS A 447 8.82 8.53 27.86
N ARG A 448 9.26 9.66 27.28
CA ARG A 448 9.65 10.85 28.07
C ARG A 448 8.47 11.43 28.86
N LEU A 449 7.28 11.44 28.28
CA LEU A 449 6.06 11.98 28.90
C LEU A 449 5.31 10.95 29.77
N ARG A 450 5.74 9.68 29.76
CA ARG A 450 5.03 8.55 30.40
C ARG A 450 3.57 8.45 29.91
N GLU A 451 3.39 8.47 28.59
CA GLU A 451 2.09 8.36 27.91
C GLU A 451 1.97 7.02 27.16
N GLY A 452 0.72 6.57 26.92
CA GLY A 452 0.40 5.38 26.13
C GLY A 452 1.09 4.12 26.67
N MET A 453 1.72 3.37 25.78
CA MET A 453 2.45 2.14 26.11
C MET A 453 3.67 2.32 27.04
N PHE A 454 4.04 3.56 27.38
CA PHE A 454 5.09 3.85 28.37
C PHE A 454 4.56 4.56 29.62
N ALA A 455 3.25 4.57 29.83
CA ALA A 455 2.65 5.12 31.04
C ALA A 455 3.05 4.33 32.30
N SER A 456 2.97 4.96 33.47
CA SER A 456 3.18 4.27 34.75
C SER A 456 2.10 3.21 35.02
N SER A 457 0.93 3.35 34.40
CA SER A 457 -0.21 2.44 34.49
C SER A 457 -0.87 2.36 33.10
N PRO A 458 -0.25 1.62 32.15
CA PRO A 458 -0.76 1.47 30.80
C PRO A 458 -2.08 0.70 30.78
N SER A 459 -2.89 0.91 29.74
CA SER A 459 -4.05 0.05 29.50
C SER A 459 -3.60 -1.36 29.05
N GLU A 460 -4.46 -2.36 29.15
CA GLU A 460 -4.15 -3.72 28.67
C GLU A 460 -3.81 -3.73 27.17
N ALA A 461 -4.46 -2.87 26.37
CA ALA A 461 -4.14 -2.70 24.96
C ALA A 461 -2.75 -2.10 24.74
N ASP A 462 -2.37 -1.12 25.57
CA ASP A 462 -1.03 -0.50 25.55
C ASP A 462 0.06 -1.50 25.99
N GLU A 463 -0.20 -2.36 26.97
CA GLU A 463 0.71 -3.44 27.40
C GLU A 463 0.93 -4.47 26.28
N ARG A 464 -0.16 -4.88 25.62
CA ARG A 464 -0.09 -5.75 24.43
C ARG A 464 0.72 -5.11 23.31
N LEU A 465 0.51 -3.82 23.07
CA LEU A 465 1.24 -3.06 22.04
C LEU A 465 2.74 -2.98 22.36
N LEU A 466 3.11 -2.69 23.60
CA LEU A 466 4.51 -2.67 24.03
C LEU A 466 5.16 -4.04 23.84
N THR A 467 4.47 -5.11 24.28
CA THR A 467 4.95 -6.49 24.17
C THR A 467 5.20 -6.86 22.70
N MET A 468 4.25 -6.54 21.83
CA MET A 468 4.39 -6.73 20.38
C MET A 468 5.63 -6.02 19.82
N TYR A 469 5.86 -4.75 20.16
CA TYR A 469 7.03 -4.02 19.68
C TYR A 469 8.35 -4.56 20.24
N LEU A 470 8.39 -5.00 21.49
CA LEU A 470 9.59 -5.61 22.07
C LEU A 470 9.98 -6.89 21.33
N GLN A 471 9.01 -7.78 21.06
CA GLN A 471 9.25 -9.00 20.29
C GLN A 471 9.62 -8.72 18.83
N PHE A 472 8.89 -7.80 18.17
CA PHE A 472 9.21 -7.31 16.83
C PHE A 472 10.66 -6.84 16.75
N ASN A 473 11.08 -6.00 17.71
CA ASN A 473 12.41 -5.40 17.73
C ASN A 473 13.51 -6.46 17.94
N GLN A 474 13.28 -7.43 18.82
CA GLN A 474 14.22 -8.53 19.04
C GLN A 474 14.41 -9.38 17.78
N ARG A 475 13.31 -9.77 17.11
CA ARG A 475 13.34 -10.55 15.86
C ARG A 475 14.08 -9.79 14.76
N LEU A 476 13.78 -8.51 14.60
CA LEU A 476 14.38 -7.65 13.58
C LEU A 476 15.89 -7.43 13.79
N VAL A 477 16.32 -7.11 15.01
CA VAL A 477 17.75 -6.94 15.33
C VAL A 477 18.51 -8.24 15.08
N ALA A 478 17.96 -9.38 15.50
CA ALA A 478 18.58 -10.68 15.23
C ALA A 478 18.72 -10.94 13.73
N ALA A 479 17.69 -10.63 12.92
CA ALA A 479 17.76 -10.80 11.46
C ALA A 479 18.84 -9.92 10.82
N LEU A 480 18.95 -8.65 11.21
CA LEU A 480 19.98 -7.75 10.69
C LEU A 480 21.40 -8.21 11.05
N LEU A 481 21.60 -8.71 12.27
CA LEU A 481 22.88 -9.23 12.74
C LEU A 481 23.26 -10.55 12.05
N ASP A 482 22.35 -11.51 11.98
CA ASP A 482 22.60 -12.83 11.38
C ASP A 482 22.98 -12.71 9.89
N HIS A 483 22.36 -11.77 9.18
CA HIS A 483 22.66 -11.49 7.78
C HIS A 483 23.83 -10.55 7.56
N LYS A 484 24.48 -10.10 8.64
CA LYS A 484 25.58 -9.13 8.64
C LYS A 484 25.25 -7.94 7.76
N TRP A 485 24.06 -7.38 7.94
CA TRP A 485 23.50 -6.40 7.01
C TRP A 485 24.44 -5.21 6.76
N ILE A 486 25.19 -4.79 7.78
CA ILE A 486 26.14 -3.68 7.67
C ILE A 486 27.27 -3.96 6.67
N ASP A 487 27.70 -5.21 6.51
CA ASP A 487 28.75 -5.61 5.58
C ASP A 487 28.31 -5.43 4.13
N LEU A 488 27.00 -5.59 3.84
CA LEU A 488 26.42 -5.30 2.53
C LEU A 488 26.69 -3.86 2.10
N LEU A 489 26.76 -2.91 3.04
CA LEU A 489 27.06 -1.51 2.73
C LEU A 489 28.54 -1.27 2.40
N LEU A 490 29.42 -2.16 2.87
CA LEU A 490 30.85 -2.11 2.62
C LEU A 490 31.25 -2.77 1.30
N GLU A 491 30.42 -3.69 0.78
CA GLU A 491 30.68 -4.33 -0.51
C GLU A 491 30.99 -3.31 -1.63
N PRO A 492 32.06 -3.54 -2.41
CA PRO A 492 32.45 -2.66 -3.49
C PRO A 492 31.31 -2.52 -4.50
N GLN A 493 31.16 -1.32 -5.04
CA GLN A 493 30.17 -1.09 -6.07
C GLN A 493 30.64 -1.78 -7.36
N PRO A 494 29.78 -2.52 -8.08
CA PRO A 494 30.08 -2.93 -9.44
C PRO A 494 30.48 -1.69 -10.25
N LYS A 495 31.62 -1.75 -10.94
CA LYS A 495 32.16 -0.60 -11.68
C LYS A 495 31.31 -0.23 -12.92
N ASP A 496 30.41 -1.10 -13.38
CA ASP A 496 29.59 -0.86 -14.55
C ASP A 496 28.16 -1.38 -14.34
N THR A 497 27.29 -0.50 -13.85
CA THR A 497 25.95 -0.36 -14.40
C THR A 497 25.72 1.12 -14.47
N ALA A 498 25.74 1.70 -15.67
CA ALA A 498 25.35 3.07 -15.87
C ALA A 498 23.96 3.26 -15.23
N ALA A 499 23.90 3.93 -14.08
CA ALA A 499 22.65 4.52 -13.64
C ALA A 499 22.14 5.31 -14.86
N PRO A 500 20.89 5.10 -15.31
CA PRO A 500 20.39 5.84 -16.45
C PRO A 500 20.68 7.31 -16.19
N ARG A 501 21.39 7.97 -17.13
CA ARG A 501 21.91 9.35 -17.00
C ARG A 501 20.89 10.38 -16.47
N ALA A 502 19.60 10.04 -16.48
CA ALA A 502 18.52 10.76 -15.82
C ALA A 502 18.67 10.89 -14.28
N GLU A 503 19.26 9.93 -13.56
CA GLU A 503 19.49 10.05 -12.11
C GLU A 503 20.68 10.97 -11.77
N LEU A 504 21.70 11.01 -12.63
CA LEU A 504 22.91 11.83 -12.40
C LEU A 504 22.66 13.33 -12.59
N ALA A 505 21.73 13.72 -13.47
CA ALA A 505 21.36 15.12 -13.67
C ALA A 505 20.58 15.73 -12.48
N LEU A 506 19.99 14.91 -11.62
CA LEU A 506 19.19 15.37 -10.47
C LEU A 506 20.01 15.57 -9.19
N TYR A 507 21.16 14.92 -9.05
CA TYR A 507 22.02 15.05 -7.86
C TYR A 507 23.04 16.18 -7.95
N SER A 508 23.40 16.65 -9.16
CA SER A 508 24.44 17.67 -9.35
C SER A 508 23.94 19.11 -9.40
N CYS A 509 22.62 19.35 -9.40
CA CYS A 509 22.07 20.71 -9.50
C CYS A 509 21.80 21.41 -8.15
N ILE A 510 22.15 20.80 -7.02
CA ILE A 510 21.96 21.38 -5.67
C ILE A 510 23.12 20.99 -4.75
N LEU A 511 24.35 21.25 -5.19
CA LEU A 511 25.44 21.74 -4.35
C LEU A 511 25.60 23.23 -4.70
#